data_AF-A0A0P9E6K1-F1
#
_entry.id   AF-A0A0P9E6K1-F1
#
_cell.length_a   1.000
_cell.length_b   1.000
_cell.length_c   1.000
_cell.angle_alpha   90.00
_cell.angle_beta   90.00
_cell.angle_gamma   90.00
#
_symmetry.space_group_name_H-M   'P 1'
#
loop_
_entity.id
_entity.type
_entity.pdbx_description
1 polymer ?
#
loop_
_entity_poly.entity_id
_entity_poly.type
_entity_poly.pdbx_seq_one_letter_code
_entity_poly.pdbx_strand_id
1 'polypeptide(L)'
;MDFGLLLILIISCVAVLVVILSLYAMKAGRKREEKPLDMPEVRERLPTKVERSVASDDAKKARDELRMLDIEREILSYAIRRLYEAQAEGKISEEERERLALAYKEKMLKIKEAISRSESIVALHELETMEEDLVKLFSERFDEINRKIGDLRASLELKPIREVPVPASSPALPPAPLGREKRGVRKPSAPKKTEAEKRIEEIKAEVEKVLERLGQIEVEA
;
A
#
# COMPACT_ATOMS: atom_id res chain seq x y z
N MET A 1 -57.75 8.54 11.18
CA MET A 1 -56.35 8.07 11.21
C MET A 1 -56.23 6.97 10.17
N ASP A 2 -55.50 7.24 9.10
CA ASP A 2 -55.49 6.37 7.92
C ASP A 2 -54.75 5.07 8.23
N PHE A 3 -55.49 3.95 8.18
CA PHE A 3 -54.93 2.61 8.39
C PHE A 3 -53.74 2.31 7.48
N GLY A 4 -53.69 2.92 6.29
CA GLY A 4 -52.56 2.81 5.36
C GLY A 4 -51.27 3.45 5.88
N LEU A 5 -51.35 4.62 6.52
CA LEU A 5 -50.19 5.29 7.12
C LEU A 5 -49.66 4.49 8.32
N LEU A 6 -50.56 3.90 9.11
CA LEU A 6 -50.21 3.08 10.26
C LEU A 6 -49.51 1.77 9.82
N LEU A 7 -49.96 1.17 8.72
CA LEU A 7 -49.39 -0.06 8.16
C LEU A 7 -47.99 0.18 7.56
N ILE A 8 -47.77 1.31 6.87
CA ILE A 8 -46.44 1.72 6.36
C ILE A 8 -45.47 1.97 7.52
N LEU A 9 -45.93 2.61 8.60
CA LEU A 9 -45.09 2.89 9.76
C LEU A 9 -44.68 1.61 10.50
N ILE A 10 -45.57 0.61 10.60
CA ILE A 10 -45.24 -0.70 11.16
C ILE A 10 -44.19 -1.42 10.29
N ILE A 11 -44.37 -1.46 8.97
CA ILE A 11 -43.42 -2.11 8.05
C ILE A 11 -42.03 -1.46 8.14
N SER A 12 -41.98 -0.12 8.20
CA SER A 12 -40.74 0.63 8.38
C SER A 12 -40.05 0.29 9.71
N CYS A 13 -40.80 0.23 10.82
CA CYS A 13 -40.25 -0.15 12.13
C CYS A 13 -39.69 -1.59 12.14
N VAL A 14 -40.39 -2.54 11.49
CA VAL A 14 -39.92 -3.93 11.41
C VAL A 14 -38.65 -4.03 10.56
N ALA A 15 -38.56 -3.32 9.43
CA ALA A 15 -37.36 -3.30 8.60
C ALA A 15 -36.14 -2.75 9.36
N VAL A 16 -36.32 -1.67 10.13
CA VAL A 16 -35.25 -1.08 10.95
C VAL A 16 -34.81 -2.04 12.07
N LEU A 17 -35.75 -2.72 12.73
CA LEU A 17 -35.44 -3.70 13.76
C LEU A 17 -34.64 -4.89 13.21
N VAL A 18 -34.95 -5.38 12.01
CA VAL A 18 -34.20 -6.48 11.36
C VAL A 18 -32.77 -6.06 11.04
N VAL A 19 -32.56 -4.83 10.54
CA VAL A 19 -31.20 -4.31 10.27
C VAL A 19 -30.40 -4.19 11.56
N ILE A 20 -31.00 -3.69 12.64
CA ILE A 20 -30.33 -3.58 13.95
C ILE A 20 -29.98 -4.96 14.51
N LEU A 21 -30.89 -5.94 14.41
CA LEU A 21 -30.65 -7.33 14.84
C LEU A 21 -29.55 -7.99 14.01
N SER A 22 -29.52 -7.76 12.70
CA SER A 22 -28.47 -8.26 11.81
C SER A 22 -27.11 -7.64 12.13
N LEU A 23 -27.06 -6.33 12.44
CA LEU A 23 -25.83 -5.66 12.88
C LEU A 23 -25.36 -6.18 14.24
N TYR A 24 -26.27 -6.46 15.17
CA TYR A 24 -25.94 -7.07 16.46
C TYR A 24 -25.46 -8.51 16.32
N ALA A 25 -26.06 -9.31 15.43
CA ALA A 25 -25.61 -10.66 15.13
C ALA A 25 -24.21 -10.66 14.48
N MET A 26 -23.94 -9.72 13.56
CA MET A 26 -22.61 -9.51 12.98
C MET A 26 -21.58 -9.05 14.02
N LYS A 27 -21.99 -8.26 15.02
CA LYS A 27 -21.10 -7.76 16.08
C LYS A 27 -20.86 -8.81 17.19
N ALA A 28 -21.82 -9.68 17.46
CA ALA A 28 -21.74 -10.74 18.48
C ALA A 28 -21.07 -12.04 17.97
N GLY A 29 -21.02 -12.27 16.65
CA GLY A 29 -20.39 -13.44 16.04
C GLY A 29 -18.85 -13.40 15.93
N ARG A 30 -18.19 -12.33 16.40
CA ARG A 30 -16.73 -12.18 16.29
C ARG A 30 -15.99 -12.64 17.55
N LYS A 31 -16.30 -13.85 18.04
CA LYS A 31 -15.32 -14.62 18.81
C LYS A 31 -14.42 -15.34 17.81
N ARG A 32 -13.29 -14.69 17.50
CA ARG A 32 -12.17 -15.29 16.76
C ARG A 32 -11.68 -16.51 17.54
N GLU A 33 -11.69 -17.68 16.90
CA GLU A 33 -10.68 -18.68 17.18
C GLU A 33 -9.32 -18.09 16.79
N GLU A 34 -8.52 -17.74 17.80
CA GLU A 34 -7.11 -17.45 17.61
C GLU A 34 -6.37 -18.76 17.35
N LYS A 35 -6.30 -19.16 16.07
CA LYS A 35 -5.16 -19.95 15.62
C LYS A 35 -3.97 -18.99 15.60
N PRO A 36 -2.83 -19.31 16.24
CA PRO A 36 -1.65 -18.47 16.14
C PRO A 36 -1.26 -18.43 14.66
N LEU A 37 -1.45 -17.28 14.03
CA LEU A 37 -0.79 -16.98 12.77
C LEU A 37 0.68 -16.84 13.14
N ASP A 38 1.48 -17.85 12.82
CA ASP A 38 2.91 -17.66 12.59
C ASP A 38 3.01 -16.59 11.50
N MET A 39 3.22 -15.33 11.90
CA MET A 39 3.74 -14.34 10.98
C MET A 39 5.15 -14.82 10.62
N PRO A 40 5.45 -15.14 9.35
CA PRO A 40 6.83 -15.20 8.96
C PRO A 40 7.38 -13.80 9.19
N GLU A 41 8.33 -13.72 10.13
CA GLU A 41 9.21 -12.59 10.32
C GLU A 41 9.63 -12.11 8.92
N VAL A 42 9.09 -10.96 8.48
CA VAL A 42 9.50 -10.31 7.25
C VAL A 42 10.90 -9.79 7.54
N ARG A 43 11.85 -10.72 7.44
CA ARG A 43 13.25 -10.43 7.28
C ARG A 43 13.27 -9.62 5.99
N GLU A 44 13.57 -8.33 6.09
CA GLU A 44 13.90 -7.46 4.95
C GLU A 44 15.14 -8.04 4.25
N ARG A 45 14.93 -9.13 3.50
CA ARG A 45 15.88 -9.61 2.53
C ARG A 45 15.57 -8.80 1.30
N LEU A 46 16.45 -7.86 0.97
CA LEU A 46 16.51 -7.29 -0.36
C LEU A 46 16.36 -8.44 -1.36
N PRO A 47 15.35 -8.42 -2.26
CA PRO A 47 15.17 -9.48 -3.23
C PRO A 47 16.37 -9.41 -4.16
N THR A 48 17.33 -10.31 -3.93
CA THR A 48 18.51 -10.46 -4.78
C THR A 48 18.19 -11.23 -6.05
N LYS A 49 16.92 -11.64 -6.19
CA LYS A 49 16.43 -12.44 -7.30
C LYS A 49 15.22 -11.72 -7.88
N VAL A 50 15.45 -11.04 -9.00
CA VAL A 50 14.38 -10.40 -9.75
C VAL A 50 13.61 -11.50 -10.47
N GLU A 51 12.32 -11.61 -10.16
CA GLU A 51 11.42 -12.57 -10.80
C GLU A 51 10.60 -11.84 -11.85
N ARG A 52 10.47 -12.45 -13.04
CA ARG A 52 9.74 -11.88 -14.14
C ARG A 52 8.42 -12.62 -14.31
N SER A 53 7.30 -11.91 -14.15
CA SER A 53 5.96 -12.46 -14.33
C SER A 53 5.44 -12.22 -15.75
N VAL A 54 5.96 -11.20 -16.45
CA VAL A 54 5.53 -10.85 -17.82
C VAL A 54 6.69 -10.91 -18.81
N ALA A 55 6.55 -11.75 -19.84
CA ALA A 55 7.49 -11.79 -20.95
C ALA A 55 7.42 -10.50 -21.78
N SER A 56 8.56 -10.06 -22.35
CA SER A 56 8.59 -8.83 -23.15
C SER A 56 7.66 -8.88 -24.37
N ASP A 57 7.46 -10.06 -24.96
CA ASP A 57 6.56 -10.23 -26.11
C ASP A 57 5.10 -10.05 -25.70
N ASP A 58 4.71 -10.50 -24.51
CA ASP A 58 3.34 -10.35 -24.01
C ASP A 58 3.04 -8.91 -23.63
N ALA A 59 4.01 -8.18 -23.07
CA ALA A 59 3.90 -6.74 -22.85
C ALA A 59 3.75 -5.96 -24.18
N LYS A 60 4.49 -6.35 -25.23
CA LYS A 60 4.33 -5.76 -26.57
C LYS A 60 2.94 -6.04 -27.15
N LYS A 61 2.48 -7.29 -27.08
CA LYS A 61 1.11 -7.64 -27.51
C LYS A 61 0.06 -6.83 -26.76
N ALA A 62 0.19 -6.71 -25.45
CA ALA A 62 -0.74 -5.91 -24.63
C ALA A 62 -0.73 -4.43 -25.03
N ARG A 63 0.43 -3.85 -25.38
CA ARG A 63 0.51 -2.48 -25.91
C ARG A 63 -0.19 -2.32 -27.26
N ASP A 64 -0.02 -3.28 -28.16
CA ASP A 64 -0.68 -3.24 -29.47
C ASP A 64 -2.20 -3.44 -29.33
N GLU A 65 -2.62 -4.32 -28.42
CA GLU A 65 -4.03 -4.53 -28.09
C GLU A 65 -4.66 -3.26 -27.48
N LEU A 66 -3.96 -2.57 -26.57
CA LEU A 66 -4.40 -1.28 -26.03
C LEU A 66 -4.71 -0.26 -27.12
N ARG A 67 -3.79 -0.10 -28.09
CA ARG A 67 -3.99 0.83 -29.21
C ARG A 67 -5.25 0.51 -30.00
N MET A 68 -5.53 -0.76 -30.27
CA MET A 68 -6.74 -1.16 -30.98
C MET A 68 -8.00 -0.96 -30.14
N LEU A 69 -7.96 -1.31 -28.86
CA LEU A 69 -9.08 -1.15 -27.94
C LEU A 69 -9.44 0.33 -27.71
N ASP A 70 -8.46 1.23 -27.68
CA ASP A 70 -8.70 2.68 -27.61
C ASP A 70 -9.48 3.19 -28.82
N ILE A 71 -9.09 2.75 -30.03
CA ILE A 71 -9.81 3.09 -31.26
C ILE A 71 -11.23 2.52 -31.23
N GLU A 72 -11.40 1.27 -30.81
CA GLU A 72 -12.72 0.65 -30.72
C GLU A 72 -13.61 1.37 -29.68
N ARG A 73 -13.05 1.77 -28.54
CA ARG A 73 -13.72 2.62 -27.54
C ARG A 73 -14.19 3.95 -28.15
N GLU A 74 -13.35 4.58 -28.97
CA GLU A 74 -13.72 5.83 -29.65
C GLU A 74 -14.85 5.62 -30.66
N ILE A 75 -14.77 4.56 -31.48
CA ILE A 75 -15.82 4.19 -32.44
C ILE A 75 -17.14 3.94 -31.73
N LEU A 76 -17.14 3.18 -30.63
CA LEU A 76 -18.37 2.94 -29.85
C LEU A 76 -18.91 4.23 -29.24
N SER A 77 -18.04 5.11 -28.74
CA SER A 77 -18.45 6.40 -28.19
C SER A 77 -19.10 7.27 -29.25
N TYR A 78 -18.54 7.29 -30.46
CA TYR A 78 -19.13 7.95 -31.61
C TYR A 78 -20.48 7.34 -32.01
N ALA A 79 -20.57 6.01 -32.10
CA ALA A 79 -21.80 5.32 -32.44
C ALA A 79 -22.93 5.65 -31.45
N ILE A 80 -22.65 5.63 -30.14
CA ILE A 80 -23.63 5.99 -29.11
C ILE A 80 -24.09 7.44 -29.30
N ARG A 81 -23.16 8.39 -29.50
CA ARG A 81 -23.50 9.80 -29.77
C ARG A 81 -24.40 9.94 -31.00
N ARG A 82 -24.05 9.24 -32.09
CA ARG A 82 -24.81 9.26 -33.35
C ARG A 82 -26.26 8.78 -33.17
N LEU A 83 -26.50 7.84 -32.26
CA LEU A 83 -27.87 7.41 -31.92
C LEU A 83 -28.69 8.54 -31.27
N TYR A 84 -28.10 9.31 -30.36
CA TYR A 84 -28.79 10.47 -29.77
C TYR A 84 -29.06 11.56 -30.80
N GLU A 85 -28.12 11.82 -31.70
CA GLU A 85 -28.32 12.75 -32.82
C GLU A 85 -29.46 12.28 -33.73
N ALA A 86 -29.52 10.97 -34.04
CA ALA A 86 -30.59 10.41 -34.87
C ALA A 86 -31.97 10.55 -34.23
N GLN A 87 -32.07 10.40 -32.91
CA GLN A 87 -33.29 10.65 -32.16
C GLN A 87 -33.70 12.13 -32.25
N ALA A 88 -32.76 13.05 -32.04
CA ALA A 88 -33.03 14.50 -32.13
C ALA A 88 -33.46 14.93 -33.55
N GLU A 89 -32.92 14.27 -34.57
CA GLU A 89 -33.32 14.42 -35.98
C GLU A 89 -34.68 13.76 -36.29
N GLY A 90 -35.28 13.03 -35.35
CA GLY A 90 -36.54 12.30 -35.54
C GLY A 90 -36.44 11.06 -36.42
N LYS A 91 -35.22 10.56 -36.68
CA LYS A 91 -34.98 9.38 -37.54
C LYS A 91 -35.28 8.06 -36.83
N ILE A 92 -35.23 8.04 -35.51
CA ILE A 92 -35.55 6.89 -34.65
C ILE A 92 -36.31 7.35 -33.41
N SER A 93 -37.11 6.45 -32.82
CA SER A 93 -37.77 6.70 -31.53
C SER A 93 -36.77 6.63 -30.36
N GLU A 94 -37.20 7.11 -29.19
CA GLU A 94 -36.39 7.00 -27.97
C GLU A 94 -36.18 5.54 -27.55
N GLU A 95 -37.21 4.70 -27.70
CA GLU A 95 -37.15 3.26 -27.39
C GLU A 95 -36.21 2.53 -28.34
N GLU A 96 -36.25 2.87 -29.64
CA GLU A 96 -35.33 2.34 -30.65
C GLU A 96 -33.89 2.75 -30.34
N ARG A 97 -33.66 4.02 -29.98
CA ARG A 97 -32.35 4.53 -29.53
C ARG A 97 -31.85 3.74 -28.32
N GLU A 98 -32.66 3.56 -27.28
CA GLU A 98 -32.22 2.86 -26.07
C GLU A 98 -31.91 1.40 -26.35
N ARG A 99 -32.76 0.72 -27.13
CA ARG A 99 -32.52 -0.67 -27.55
C ARG A 99 -31.20 -0.82 -28.32
N LEU A 100 -30.91 0.09 -29.24
CA LEU A 100 -29.64 0.09 -29.98
C LEU A 100 -28.46 0.44 -29.06
N ALA A 101 -28.62 1.44 -28.19
CA ALA A 101 -27.58 1.91 -27.28
C ALA A 101 -27.17 0.85 -26.26
N LEU A 102 -28.09 0.00 -25.79
CA LEU A 102 -27.79 -1.08 -24.85
C LEU A 102 -26.66 -1.99 -25.35
N ALA A 103 -26.72 -2.44 -26.60
CA ALA A 103 -25.68 -3.29 -27.18
C ALA A 103 -24.32 -2.60 -27.25
N TYR A 104 -24.28 -1.31 -27.59
CA TYR A 104 -23.04 -0.53 -27.62
C TYR A 104 -22.49 -0.26 -26.22
N LYS A 105 -23.36 0.00 -25.22
CA LYS A 105 -22.98 0.15 -23.81
C LYS A 105 -22.37 -1.14 -23.26
N GLU A 106 -22.94 -2.29 -23.57
CA GLU A 106 -22.39 -3.58 -23.14
C GLU A 106 -21.01 -3.84 -23.75
N LYS A 107 -20.84 -3.59 -25.06
CA LYS A 107 -19.52 -3.68 -25.71
C LYS A 107 -18.51 -2.72 -25.11
N MET A 108 -18.94 -1.49 -24.80
CA MET A 108 -18.10 -0.48 -24.15
C MET A 108 -17.56 -0.95 -22.80
N LEU A 109 -18.38 -1.65 -22.00
CA LEU A 109 -17.94 -2.22 -20.72
C LEU A 109 -16.85 -3.28 -20.94
N LYS A 110 -17.05 -4.20 -21.89
CA LYS A 110 -16.07 -5.24 -22.22
C LYS A 110 -14.73 -4.63 -22.70
N ILE A 111 -14.78 -3.59 -23.52
CA ILE A 111 -13.58 -2.88 -23.98
C ILE A 111 -12.86 -2.22 -22.80
N LYS A 112 -13.58 -1.54 -21.89
CA LYS A 112 -12.97 -0.92 -20.71
C LYS A 112 -12.28 -1.95 -19.81
N GLU A 113 -12.90 -3.11 -19.61
CA GLU A 113 -12.30 -4.21 -18.86
C GLU A 113 -11.02 -4.74 -19.54
N ALA A 114 -11.05 -4.92 -20.86
CA ALA A 114 -9.90 -5.37 -21.65
C ALA A 114 -8.75 -4.34 -21.64
N ILE A 115 -9.06 -3.04 -21.71
CA ILE A 115 -8.09 -1.94 -21.58
C ILE A 115 -7.43 -2.03 -20.21
N SER A 116 -8.22 -2.06 -19.13
CA SER A 116 -7.69 -2.10 -17.77
C SER A 116 -6.77 -3.31 -17.54
N ARG A 117 -7.13 -4.47 -18.09
CA ARG A 117 -6.28 -5.67 -18.04
C ARG A 117 -4.97 -5.47 -18.79
N SER A 118 -5.02 -4.96 -20.01
CA SER A 118 -3.83 -4.76 -20.85
C SER A 118 -2.90 -3.69 -20.27
N GLU A 119 -3.45 -2.60 -19.72
CA GLU A 119 -2.72 -1.59 -18.96
C GLU A 119 -1.98 -2.21 -17.78
N SER A 120 -2.65 -3.09 -17.02
CA SER A 120 -2.04 -3.77 -15.88
C SER A 120 -0.87 -4.67 -16.29
N ILE A 121 -0.99 -5.38 -17.42
CA ILE A 121 0.10 -6.23 -17.96
C ILE A 121 1.31 -5.37 -18.35
N VAL A 122 1.07 -4.24 -19.02
CA VAL A 122 2.14 -3.32 -19.43
C VAL A 122 2.82 -2.69 -18.22
N ALA A 123 2.03 -2.19 -17.27
CA ALA A 123 2.54 -1.59 -16.04
C ALA A 123 3.36 -2.58 -15.23
N LEU A 124 2.90 -3.84 -15.12
CA LEU A 124 3.65 -4.89 -14.43
C LEU A 124 5.00 -5.14 -15.10
N HIS A 125 5.03 -5.28 -16.43
CA HIS A 125 6.27 -5.47 -17.18
C HIS A 125 7.25 -4.30 -16.99
N GLU A 126 6.76 -3.07 -16.98
CA GLU A 126 7.58 -1.87 -16.74
C GLU A 126 8.14 -1.83 -15.32
N LEU A 127 7.33 -2.17 -14.31
CA LEU A 127 7.77 -2.25 -12.91
C LEU A 127 8.84 -3.32 -12.70
N GLU A 128 8.64 -4.51 -13.27
CA GLU A 128 9.64 -5.60 -13.22
C GLU A 128 10.95 -5.18 -13.92
N THR A 129 10.85 -4.48 -15.05
CA THR A 129 12.05 -3.97 -15.76
C THR A 129 12.79 -2.93 -14.92
N MET A 130 12.07 -2.02 -14.24
CA MET A 130 12.68 -1.04 -13.34
C MET A 130 13.34 -1.71 -12.12
N GLU A 131 12.73 -2.78 -11.58
CA GLU A 131 13.35 -3.60 -10.52
C GLU A 131 14.65 -4.25 -11.01
N GLU A 132 14.65 -4.87 -12.19
CA GLU A 132 15.85 -5.45 -12.84
C GLU A 132 16.98 -4.42 -12.94
N ASP A 133 16.66 -3.23 -13.44
CA ASP A 133 17.63 -2.14 -13.60
C ASP A 133 18.18 -1.63 -12.26
N LEU A 134 17.33 -1.50 -11.23
CA LEU A 134 17.77 -1.08 -9.90
C LEU A 134 18.70 -2.11 -9.27
N VAL A 135 18.36 -3.40 -9.30
CA VAL A 135 19.20 -4.47 -8.74
C VAL A 135 20.56 -4.48 -9.43
N LYS A 136 20.58 -4.31 -10.76
CA LYS A 136 21.82 -4.20 -11.53
C LYS A 136 22.66 -3.01 -11.08
N LEU A 137 22.09 -1.81 -11.02
CA LEU A 137 22.81 -0.60 -10.58
C LEU A 137 23.39 -0.76 -9.17
N PHE A 138 22.60 -1.28 -8.23
CA PHE A 138 23.08 -1.50 -6.87
C PHE A 138 24.20 -2.53 -6.83
N SER A 139 24.10 -3.63 -7.57
CA SER A 139 25.15 -4.66 -7.62
C SER A 139 26.47 -4.10 -8.13
N GLU A 140 26.45 -3.30 -9.21
CA GLU A 140 27.64 -2.65 -9.76
C GLU A 140 28.27 -1.68 -8.75
N ARG A 141 27.44 -0.92 -8.03
CA ARG A 141 27.92 0.00 -6.98
C ARG A 141 28.48 -0.73 -5.76
N PHE A 142 27.83 -1.80 -5.32
CA PHE A 142 28.35 -2.63 -4.24
C PHE A 142 29.68 -3.25 -4.63
N ASP A 143 29.83 -3.73 -5.85
CA ASP A 143 31.09 -4.28 -6.35
C ASP A 143 32.19 -3.21 -6.40
N GLU A 144 31.87 -1.99 -6.86
CA GLU A 144 32.81 -0.86 -6.85
C GLU A 144 33.27 -0.51 -5.42
N ILE A 145 32.32 -0.42 -4.47
CA ILE A 145 32.60 -0.13 -3.06
C ILE A 145 33.44 -1.26 -2.45
N ASN A 146 33.06 -2.53 -2.69
CA ASN A 146 33.77 -3.69 -2.16
C ASN A 146 35.21 -3.77 -2.68
N ARG A 147 35.45 -3.41 -3.96
CA ARG A 147 36.80 -3.28 -4.52
C ARG A 147 37.61 -2.23 -3.78
N LYS A 148 37.08 -1.01 -3.63
CA LYS A 148 37.76 0.08 -2.89
C LYS A 148 38.04 -0.29 -1.43
N ILE A 149 37.10 -0.94 -0.76
CA ILE A 149 37.30 -1.46 0.61
C ILE A 149 38.41 -2.51 0.62
N GLY A 150 38.42 -3.43 -0.35
CA GLY A 150 39.46 -4.44 -0.51
C GLY A 150 40.85 -3.83 -0.66
N ASP A 151 40.98 -2.85 -1.56
CA ASP A 151 42.24 -2.14 -1.82
C ASP A 151 42.75 -1.41 -0.57
N LEU A 152 41.88 -0.68 0.13
CA LEU A 152 42.22 0.01 1.38
C LEU A 152 42.60 -0.96 2.49
N ARG A 153 41.88 -2.08 2.61
CA ARG A 153 42.14 -3.10 3.62
C ARG A 153 43.47 -3.82 3.37
N ALA A 154 43.80 -4.08 2.11
CA ALA A 154 45.10 -4.63 1.71
C ALA A 154 46.24 -3.64 2.01
N SER A 155 46.03 -2.35 1.72
CA SER A 155 47.00 -1.28 2.03
C SER A 155 47.29 -1.15 3.53
N LEU A 156 46.29 -1.39 4.37
CA LEU A 156 46.40 -1.24 5.83
C LEU A 156 46.67 -2.55 6.59
N GLU A 157 46.81 -3.69 5.89
CA GLU A 157 46.93 -5.05 6.48
C GLU A 157 45.83 -5.40 7.52
N LEU A 158 44.67 -4.74 7.45
CA LEU A 158 43.60 -4.92 8.44
C LEU A 158 42.78 -6.17 8.13
N LYS A 159 42.63 -7.07 9.11
CA LYS A 159 41.68 -8.17 8.96
C LYS A 159 40.24 -7.66 9.14
N PRO A 160 39.26 -8.16 8.37
CA PRO A 160 37.87 -7.80 8.56
C PRO A 160 37.42 -8.22 9.97
N ILE A 161 37.13 -7.25 10.84
CA ILE A 161 36.51 -7.52 12.13
C ILE A 161 35.01 -7.73 11.85
N ARG A 162 34.53 -8.97 11.98
CA ARG A 162 33.09 -9.22 12.09
C ARG A 162 32.70 -8.81 13.51
N GLU A 163 31.93 -7.74 13.66
CA GLU A 163 31.25 -7.44 14.92
C GLU A 163 30.25 -8.56 15.18
N VAL A 164 30.69 -9.55 15.97
CA VAL A 164 29.80 -10.52 16.59
C VAL A 164 28.94 -9.72 17.56
N PRO A 165 27.60 -9.78 17.47
CA PRO A 165 26.75 -9.24 18.52
C PRO A 165 27.21 -9.86 19.84
N VAL A 166 27.75 -9.05 20.73
CA VAL A 166 28.24 -9.49 22.03
C VAL A 166 27.06 -10.21 22.71
N PRO A 167 27.11 -11.54 22.91
CA PRO A 167 26.16 -12.17 23.80
C PRO A 167 26.55 -11.69 25.20
N ALA A 168 25.73 -10.80 25.75
CA ALA A 168 25.81 -10.48 27.15
C ALA A 168 25.67 -11.77 27.97
N SER A 169 26.50 -11.87 29.02
CA SER A 169 26.53 -12.88 30.08
C SER A 169 27.32 -14.17 29.82
N SER A 170 28.56 -14.14 30.34
CA SER A 170 29.30 -15.29 30.86
C SER A 170 28.81 -15.66 32.29
N PRO A 171 29.36 -16.69 32.95
CA PRO A 171 28.94 -18.10 32.97
C PRO A 171 28.23 -18.49 34.29
N ALA A 172 27.34 -19.49 34.27
CA ALA A 172 26.89 -20.11 35.52
C ALA A 172 26.65 -21.63 35.35
N LEU A 173 27.44 -22.44 36.06
CA LEU A 173 27.06 -23.79 36.48
C LEU A 173 26.33 -23.70 37.84
N PRO A 174 25.41 -24.65 38.15
CA PRO A 174 24.31 -24.52 39.14
C PRO A 174 24.59 -25.31 40.45
N PRO A 175 23.60 -25.66 41.32
CA PRO A 175 22.42 -24.95 41.88
C PRO A 175 22.35 -25.06 43.43
N ALA A 176 21.55 -24.22 44.12
CA ALA A 176 20.77 -24.65 45.31
C ALA A 176 19.73 -23.60 45.77
N PRO A 177 18.57 -24.01 46.34
CA PRO A 177 17.36 -23.18 46.48
C PRO A 177 17.06 -22.77 47.94
N LEU A 178 16.26 -21.72 48.16
CA LEU A 178 15.22 -21.60 49.21
C LEU A 178 14.69 -20.16 49.38
N GLY A 179 13.39 -20.03 49.63
CA GLY A 179 12.84 -18.98 50.51
C GLY A 179 11.90 -17.93 49.89
N ARG A 180 10.58 -18.15 50.04
CA ARG A 180 9.50 -17.16 49.86
C ARG A 180 9.54 -16.09 50.96
N GLU A 181 9.24 -14.81 50.67
CA GLU A 181 8.16 -14.04 51.33
C GLU A 181 7.86 -12.67 50.69
N LYS A 182 6.81 -12.02 51.18
CA LYS A 182 5.83 -11.15 50.49
C LYS A 182 6.12 -9.64 50.47
N ARG A 183 5.45 -8.98 49.51
CA ARG A 183 4.82 -7.64 49.51
C ARG A 183 5.69 -6.37 49.60
N GLY A 184 5.53 -5.51 48.58
CA GLY A 184 5.80 -4.08 48.67
C GLY A 184 5.48 -3.32 47.38
N VAL A 185 4.28 -2.72 47.29
CA VAL A 185 3.87 -1.77 46.24
C VAL A 185 4.73 -0.51 46.32
N ARG A 186 5.42 -0.12 45.25
CA ARG A 186 5.97 1.25 45.08
C ARG A 186 5.87 1.73 43.63
N LYS A 187 5.49 3.01 43.52
CA LYS A 187 5.17 3.81 42.31
C LYS A 187 6.31 3.86 41.27
N PRO A 188 6.02 4.08 39.98
CA PRO A 188 7.05 4.33 38.97
C PRO A 188 7.68 5.71 39.18
N SER A 189 9.00 5.77 39.35
CA SER A 189 9.77 7.02 39.33
C SER A 189 9.90 7.52 37.89
N ALA A 190 9.65 8.81 37.69
CA ALA A 190 9.78 9.51 36.41
C ALA A 190 11.19 9.32 35.78
N PRO A 191 11.29 9.21 34.45
CA PRO A 191 12.57 9.04 33.77
C PRO A 191 13.37 10.34 33.80
N LYS A 192 14.65 10.24 34.16
CA LYS A 192 15.62 11.34 34.05
C LYS A 192 15.91 11.56 32.57
N LYS A 193 15.77 12.81 32.10
CA LYS A 193 16.08 13.20 30.71
C LYS A 193 17.44 12.63 30.28
N THR A 194 17.45 11.75 29.29
CA THR A 194 18.66 11.17 28.71
C THR A 194 19.41 12.21 27.89
N GLU A 195 20.74 12.06 27.75
CA GLU A 195 21.60 12.95 26.98
C GLU A 195 21.09 13.20 25.55
N ALA A 196 20.45 12.19 24.95
CA ALA A 196 19.78 12.29 23.66
C ALA A 196 18.64 13.32 23.63
N GLU A 197 17.87 13.47 24.71
CA GLU A 197 16.77 14.45 24.77
C GLU A 197 17.30 15.88 24.84
N LYS A 198 18.45 16.11 25.50
CA LYS A 198 19.10 17.43 25.51
C LYS A 198 19.60 17.82 24.13
N ARG A 199 20.18 16.88 23.38
CA ARG A 199 20.62 17.11 21.99
C ARG A 199 19.43 17.42 21.07
N ILE A 200 18.30 16.75 21.26
CA ILE A 200 17.07 17.03 20.50
C ILE A 200 16.52 18.42 20.85
N GLU A 201 16.57 18.84 22.12
CA GLU A 201 16.13 20.16 22.57
C GLU A 201 17.03 21.29 22.01
N GLU A 202 18.34 21.06 21.93
CA GLU A 202 19.33 21.98 21.33
C GLU A 202 19.13 22.13 19.82
N ILE A 203 18.97 21.01 19.09
CA ILE A 203 18.71 21.04 17.64
C ILE A 203 17.39 21.77 17.34
N LYS A 204 16.35 21.56 18.16
CA LYS A 204 15.07 22.28 18.01
C LYS A 204 15.22 23.79 18.17
N ALA A 205 15.97 24.23 19.18
CA ALA A 205 16.23 25.64 19.41
C ALA A 205 17.04 26.28 18.26
N GLU A 206 17.97 25.54 17.68
CA GLU A 206 18.77 26.01 16.55
C GLU A 206 17.94 26.14 15.26
N VAL A 207 17.03 25.19 15.01
CA VAL A 207 16.06 25.25 13.89
C VAL A 207 15.10 26.43 14.06
N GLU A 208 14.53 26.62 15.26
CA GLU A 208 13.61 27.73 15.53
C GLU A 208 14.28 29.09 15.31
N LYS A 209 15.54 29.24 15.73
CA LYS A 209 16.34 30.44 15.50
C LYS A 209 16.64 30.69 14.01
N VAL A 210 16.84 29.63 13.22
CA VAL A 210 17.04 29.75 11.76
C VAL A 210 15.72 30.15 11.06
N LEU A 211 14.59 29.61 11.51
CA LEU A 211 13.27 29.98 11.00
C LEU A 211 12.93 31.45 11.32
N GLU A 212 13.26 31.93 12.52
CA GLU A 212 13.04 33.32 12.89
C GLU A 212 13.91 34.28 12.04
N ARG A 213 15.14 33.89 11.71
CA ARG A 213 16.01 34.65 10.79
C ARG A 213 15.50 34.64 9.35
N LEU A 214 14.97 33.53 8.86
CA LEU A 214 14.35 33.47 7.53
C LEU A 214 13.07 34.31 7.47
N GLY A 215 12.26 34.30 8.54
CA GLY A 215 11.07 35.15 8.63
C GLY A 215 11.38 36.65 8.64
N GLN A 216 12.51 37.08 9.19
CA GLN A 216 12.94 38.47 9.11
C GLN A 216 13.37 38.88 7.69
N ILE A 217 13.90 37.95 6.89
CA ILE A 217 14.31 38.22 5.50
C ILE A 217 13.09 38.36 4.57
N GLU A 218 11.97 37.69 4.86
CA GLU A 218 10.73 37.81 4.07
C GLU A 218 9.91 39.08 4.36
N VAL A 219 10.17 39.78 5.47
CA VAL A 219 9.42 40.99 5.86
C VAL A 219 10.15 42.29 5.49
N GLU A 220 11.45 42.22 5.16
CA GLU A 220 12.28 43.37 4.80
C GLU A 220 12.57 43.50 3.28
N ALA A 221 11.91 42.69 2.44
CA ALA A 221 11.91 42.78 0.97
C ALA A 221 10.53 43.18 0.44
#